data_AF-A0A6C1EEL4-F1
#
_entry.id   AF-A0A6C1EEL4-F1
#
_cell.length_a   1.000
_cell.length_b   1.000
_cell.length_c   1.000
_cell.angle_alpha   90.00
_cell.angle_beta   90.00
_cell.angle_gamma   90.00
#
_symmetry.space_group_name_H-M   'P 1'
#
loop_
_entity.id
_entity.type
_entity.pdbx_description
1 polymer ?
#
loop_
_entity_poly.entity_id
_entity_poly.type
_entity_poly.pdbx_seq_one_letter_code
_entity_poly.pdbx_strand_id
1 'polypeptide(L)'
;MKQYALEGNPFAVRDPLQLRRFYKIHNACVQLREAIKVIYDSAPTNEDINDMVKNGSQLEQSIGVSPAMSVASYLKMEQRSLDIESVFQRYKFENADLSVHQFVRYPVVTNMNLENLAFVHRSVPNMNVNLTEAQKTVMSNERLEFLGDSWLGAFVAYVLYRKYPFSEEGALSRMKNAIVNNNNLGKLS
;
A
#
# COMPACT_ATOMS: atom_id res chain seq x y z
N MET A 1 27.24 12.61 23.61
CA MET A 1 26.57 13.80 23.04
C MET A 1 27.48 14.42 21.99
N LYS A 2 27.19 14.19 20.71
CA LYS A 2 27.70 15.03 19.61
C LYS A 2 26.48 15.40 18.78
N GLN A 3 26.10 16.67 18.86
CA GLN A 3 25.17 17.31 17.93
C GLN A 3 25.84 17.26 16.56
N TYR A 4 25.37 16.39 15.68
CA TYR A 4 25.52 16.63 14.26
C TYR A 4 24.52 17.72 13.91
N ALA A 5 25.05 18.94 13.79
CA ALA A 5 24.33 20.07 13.25
C ALA A 5 23.83 19.68 11.85
N LEU A 6 22.51 19.66 11.68
CA LEU A 6 21.85 19.66 10.39
C LEU A 6 21.97 21.06 9.78
N GLU A 7 23.19 21.48 9.47
CA GLU A 7 23.43 22.63 8.60
C GLU A 7 23.14 22.20 7.17
N GLY A 8 21.92 22.49 6.71
CA GLY A 8 21.51 22.25 5.33
C GLY A 8 20.14 21.60 5.12
N ASN A 9 19.22 21.61 6.09
CA ASN A 9 17.84 21.20 5.83
C ASN A 9 16.98 22.40 5.39
N PRO A 10 16.65 22.56 4.09
CA PRO A 10 15.76 23.64 3.62
C PRO A 10 14.30 23.44 4.07
N PHE A 11 13.99 22.32 4.72
CA PHE A 11 12.66 21.99 5.18
C PHE A 11 12.47 22.35 6.67
N ALA A 12 11.37 23.03 6.97
CA ALA A 12 10.93 23.22 8.34
C ALA A 12 10.60 21.86 8.96
N VAL A 13 10.75 21.73 10.29
CA VAL A 13 10.43 20.50 11.05
C VAL A 13 9.01 19.96 10.77
N ARG A 14 8.10 20.82 10.29
CA ARG A 14 6.71 20.47 9.94
C ARG A 14 6.57 19.75 8.59
N ASP A 15 7.51 19.91 7.67
CA ASP A 15 7.36 19.47 6.29
C ASP A 15 7.36 17.93 6.14
N PRO A 16 8.21 17.16 6.86
CA PRO A 16 8.17 15.70 6.80
C PRO A 16 6.85 15.10 7.32
N LEU A 17 6.21 15.73 8.31
CA LEU A 17 4.94 15.27 8.84
C LEU A 17 3.80 15.51 7.84
N GLN A 18 3.79 16.67 7.18
CA GLN A 18 2.80 16.99 6.16
C GLN A 18 2.95 16.10 4.94
N LEU A 19 4.19 15.81 4.53
CA LEU A 19 4.49 14.89 3.44
C LEU A 19 3.91 13.49 3.71
N ARG A 20 4.13 12.93 4.91
CA ARG A 20 3.57 11.63 5.30
C ARG A 20 2.05 11.63 5.33
N ARG A 21 1.44 12.71 5.85
CA ARG A 21 -0.03 12.88 5.86
C ARG A 21 -0.57 12.94 4.44
N PHE A 22 0.07 13.69 3.55
CA PHE A 22 -0.27 13.77 2.15
C PHE A 22 -0.29 12.37 1.51
N TYR A 23 0.79 11.60 1.60
CA TYR A 23 0.83 10.25 0.99
C TYR A 23 -0.20 9.29 1.61
N LYS A 24 -0.54 9.46 2.89
CA LYS A 24 -1.63 8.68 3.52
C LYS A 24 -2.99 9.00 2.91
N ILE A 25 -3.28 10.29 2.68
CA ILE A 25 -4.53 10.73 2.04
C ILE A 25 -4.54 10.32 0.57
N HIS A 26 -3.46 10.60 -0.16
CA HIS A 26 -3.30 10.26 -1.58
C HIS A 26 -3.54 8.77 -1.83
N ASN A 27 -2.89 7.89 -1.06
CA ASN A 27 -3.05 6.44 -1.22
C ASN A 27 -4.48 5.98 -0.86
N ALA A 28 -5.14 6.63 0.10
CA ALA A 28 -6.55 6.36 0.41
C ALA A 28 -7.48 6.81 -0.73
N CYS A 29 -7.18 7.94 -1.37
CA CYS A 29 -7.88 8.42 -2.56
C CYS A 29 -7.72 7.44 -3.75
N VAL A 30 -6.50 6.94 -4.00
CA VAL A 30 -6.26 5.91 -5.03
C VAL A 30 -7.11 4.67 -4.77
N GLN A 31 -7.09 4.14 -3.54
CA GLN A 31 -7.88 2.97 -3.16
C GLN A 31 -9.39 3.22 -3.27
N LEU A 32 -9.87 4.39 -2.83
CA LEU A 32 -11.29 4.75 -2.94
C LEU A 32 -11.73 4.80 -4.40
N ARG A 33 -10.92 5.40 -5.28
CA ARG A 33 -11.22 5.48 -6.71
C ARG A 33 -11.29 4.10 -7.36
N GLU A 34 -10.33 3.24 -7.08
CA GLU A 34 -10.33 1.87 -7.61
C GLU A 34 -11.52 1.07 -7.08
N ALA A 35 -11.81 1.16 -5.79
CA ALA A 35 -12.94 0.47 -5.17
C ALA A 35 -14.29 0.95 -5.69
N ILE A 36 -14.50 2.27 -5.81
CA ILE A 36 -15.79 2.79 -6.28
C ILE A 36 -16.02 2.46 -7.75
N LYS A 37 -14.97 2.46 -8.57
CA LYS A 37 -15.08 2.05 -9.97
C LYS A 37 -15.55 0.60 -10.09
N VAL A 38 -14.97 -0.31 -9.31
CA VAL A 38 -15.41 -1.72 -9.28
C VAL A 38 -16.89 -1.82 -8.87
N ILE A 39 -17.32 -1.04 -7.87
CA ILE A 39 -18.72 -1.01 -7.42
C ILE A 39 -19.64 -0.50 -8.52
N TYR A 40 -19.35 0.63 -9.15
CA TYR A 40 -20.20 1.19 -10.20
C TYR A 40 -20.30 0.26 -11.42
N ASP A 41 -19.18 -0.33 -11.84
CA ASP A 41 -19.11 -1.24 -12.98
C ASP A 41 -19.84 -2.56 -12.69
N SER A 42 -19.77 -3.07 -11.45
CA SER A 42 -20.19 -4.45 -11.14
C SER A 42 -21.48 -4.58 -10.33
N ALA A 43 -21.95 -3.53 -9.65
CA ALA A 43 -23.09 -3.64 -8.74
C ALA A 43 -24.40 -3.89 -9.51
N PRO A 44 -25.25 -4.82 -9.03
CA PRO A 44 -26.57 -5.06 -9.59
C PRO A 44 -27.51 -3.89 -9.30
N THR A 45 -28.55 -3.72 -10.11
CA THR A 45 -29.66 -2.81 -9.81
C THR A 45 -30.59 -3.44 -8.75
N ASN A 46 -31.49 -2.63 -8.18
CA ASN A 46 -32.52 -3.17 -7.28
C ASN A 46 -33.47 -4.16 -7.98
N GLU A 47 -33.68 -4.03 -9.29
CA GLU A 47 -34.48 -4.98 -10.06
C GLU A 47 -33.76 -6.32 -10.15
N ASP A 48 -32.46 -6.29 -10.48
CA ASP A 48 -31.62 -7.49 -10.51
C ASP A 48 -31.58 -8.18 -9.14
N ILE A 49 -31.40 -7.42 -8.04
CA ILE A 49 -31.41 -7.97 -6.69
C ILE A 49 -32.76 -8.62 -6.36
N ASN A 50 -33.88 -7.97 -6.71
CA ASN A 50 -35.20 -8.51 -6.45
C ASN A 50 -35.46 -9.80 -7.23
N ASP A 51 -34.97 -9.89 -8.47
CA ASP A 51 -35.06 -11.09 -9.29
C ASP A 51 -34.22 -12.23 -8.68
N MET A 52 -32.98 -11.94 -8.29
CA MET A 52 -32.11 -12.90 -7.59
C MET A 52 -32.75 -13.45 -6.31
N VAL A 53 -33.45 -12.62 -5.55
CA VAL A 53 -34.10 -13.02 -4.28
C VAL A 53 -35.40 -13.81 -4.51
N LYS A 54 -36.16 -13.50 -5.55
CA LYS A 54 -37.48 -14.13 -5.78
C LYS A 54 -37.41 -15.37 -6.66
N ASN A 55 -36.59 -15.30 -7.71
CA ASN A 55 -36.56 -16.27 -8.80
C ASN A 55 -35.21 -16.99 -8.92
N GLY A 56 -34.19 -16.50 -8.22
CA GLY A 56 -32.84 -17.07 -8.26
C GLY A 56 -32.70 -18.38 -7.50
N SER A 57 -31.58 -19.05 -7.75
CA SER A 57 -31.08 -20.20 -6.99
C SER A 57 -30.82 -19.84 -5.52
N GLN A 58 -30.64 -20.87 -4.67
CA GLN A 58 -30.31 -20.66 -3.25
C GLN A 58 -29.05 -19.78 -3.05
N LEU A 59 -28.08 -19.88 -3.97
CA LEU A 59 -26.88 -19.04 -3.97
C LEU A 59 -27.22 -17.59 -4.30
N GLU A 60 -27.99 -17.35 -5.37
CA GLU A 60 -28.38 -16.00 -5.79
C GLU A 60 -29.24 -15.30 -4.75
N GLN A 61 -30.15 -16.03 -4.11
CA GLN A 61 -30.93 -15.51 -2.99
C GLN A 61 -30.01 -15.05 -1.85
N SER A 62 -29.01 -15.85 -1.50
CA SER A 62 -28.03 -15.52 -0.45
C SER A 62 -27.16 -14.31 -0.82
N ILE A 63 -26.77 -14.19 -2.09
CA ILE A 63 -26.03 -13.03 -2.60
C ILE A 63 -26.92 -11.78 -2.55
N GLY A 64 -28.15 -11.87 -3.05
CA GLY A 64 -29.09 -10.75 -3.15
C GLY A 64 -29.45 -10.12 -1.81
N VAL A 65 -29.57 -10.92 -0.74
CA VAL A 65 -29.84 -10.42 0.62
C VAL A 65 -28.57 -9.97 1.37
N SER A 66 -27.38 -10.12 0.79
CA SER A 66 -26.13 -9.80 1.48
C SER A 66 -25.95 -8.28 1.67
N PRO A 67 -25.39 -7.83 2.81
CA PRO A 67 -25.10 -6.42 3.04
C PRO A 67 -24.18 -5.80 1.96
N ALA A 68 -23.28 -6.61 1.40
CA ALA A 68 -22.39 -6.17 0.33
C ALA A 68 -23.18 -5.75 -0.93
N MET A 69 -24.17 -6.54 -1.34
CA MET A 69 -25.03 -6.19 -2.48
C MET A 69 -25.91 -4.98 -2.18
N SER A 70 -26.46 -4.87 -0.96
CA SER A 70 -27.26 -3.71 -0.56
C SER A 70 -26.46 -2.41 -0.60
N VAL A 71 -25.24 -2.41 -0.05
CA VAL A 71 -24.34 -1.23 -0.08
C VAL A 71 -23.94 -0.89 -1.51
N ALA A 72 -23.56 -1.90 -2.31
CA ALA A 72 -23.11 -1.70 -3.68
C ALA A 72 -24.22 -1.12 -4.58
N SER A 73 -25.44 -1.68 -4.51
CA SER A 73 -26.59 -1.18 -5.25
C SER A 73 -26.97 0.24 -4.82
N TYR A 74 -26.99 0.52 -3.50
CA TYR A 74 -27.27 1.86 -2.98
C TYR A 74 -26.28 2.90 -3.52
N LEU A 75 -24.98 2.62 -3.44
CA LEU A 75 -23.95 3.51 -3.97
C LEU A 75 -24.10 3.75 -5.48
N LYS A 76 -24.44 2.72 -6.25
CA LYS A 76 -24.68 2.84 -7.69
C LYS A 76 -25.91 3.67 -8.03
N MET A 77 -26.99 3.56 -7.25
CA MET A 77 -28.19 4.39 -7.42
C MET A 77 -27.91 5.87 -7.13
N GLU A 78 -27.16 6.14 -6.07
CA GLU A 78 -26.77 7.50 -5.68
C GLU A 78 -25.69 8.10 -6.59
N GLN A 79 -25.17 7.39 -7.59
CA GLN A 79 -24.22 7.95 -8.55
C GLN A 79 -24.79 9.20 -9.27
N ARG A 80 -26.12 9.31 -9.43
CA ARG A 80 -26.75 10.51 -10.02
C ARG A 80 -26.66 11.74 -9.12
N SER A 81 -26.65 11.55 -7.79
CA SER A 81 -26.59 12.64 -6.81
C SER A 81 -25.13 12.99 -6.48
N LEU A 82 -24.28 11.97 -6.33
CA LEU A 82 -22.86 12.11 -6.05
C LEU A 82 -22.06 11.00 -6.78
N ASP A 83 -21.59 11.32 -7.98
CA ASP A 83 -20.64 10.47 -8.69
C ASP A 83 -19.22 10.73 -8.18
N ILE A 84 -18.70 9.80 -7.37
CA ILE A 84 -17.35 9.89 -6.81
C ILE A 84 -16.28 9.90 -7.91
N GLU A 85 -16.47 9.17 -9.01
CA GLU A 85 -15.51 9.15 -10.13
C GLU A 85 -15.47 10.54 -10.80
N SER A 86 -16.63 11.19 -10.95
CA SER A 86 -16.69 12.57 -11.47
C SER A 86 -15.95 13.57 -10.56
N VAL A 87 -15.93 13.36 -9.24
CA VAL A 87 -15.17 14.18 -8.30
C VAL A 87 -13.68 14.06 -8.57
N PHE A 88 -13.16 12.83 -8.74
CA PHE A 88 -11.77 12.60 -9.11
C PHE A 88 -11.41 13.25 -10.45
N GLN A 89 -12.29 13.14 -11.45
CA GLN A 89 -12.09 13.77 -12.76
C GLN A 89 -12.09 15.30 -12.68
N ARG A 90 -13.01 15.89 -11.92
CA ARG A 90 -13.13 17.34 -11.73
C ARG A 90 -11.85 17.96 -11.18
N TYR A 91 -11.21 17.28 -10.23
CA TYR A 91 -9.94 17.72 -9.64
C TYR A 91 -8.71 17.17 -10.36
N LYS A 92 -8.87 16.51 -11.52
CA LYS A 92 -7.78 15.94 -12.32
C LYS A 92 -6.87 15.03 -11.48
N PHE A 93 -7.47 14.21 -10.62
CA PHE A 93 -6.72 13.34 -9.73
C PHE A 93 -5.98 12.25 -10.51
N GLU A 94 -4.67 12.18 -10.32
CA GLU A 94 -3.79 11.19 -10.94
C GLU A 94 -3.25 10.22 -9.87
N ASN A 95 -2.98 8.97 -10.26
CA ASN A 95 -2.39 8.00 -9.34
C ASN A 95 -0.97 8.39 -8.90
N ALA A 96 -0.24 9.15 -9.73
CA ALA A 96 1.08 9.66 -9.43
C ALA A 96 1.03 11.21 -9.44
N ASP A 97 0.94 11.83 -8.26
CA ASP A 97 0.96 13.29 -8.17
C ASP A 97 2.38 13.83 -8.31
N LEU A 98 2.70 14.36 -9.50
CA LEU A 98 4.01 14.93 -9.83
C LEU A 98 4.38 16.14 -8.96
N SER A 99 3.39 16.88 -8.43
CA SER A 99 3.63 18.13 -7.69
C SER A 99 4.34 17.89 -6.36
N VAL A 100 4.03 16.78 -5.69
CA VAL A 100 4.69 16.37 -4.45
C VAL A 100 5.83 15.38 -4.72
N HIS A 101 5.73 14.60 -5.81
CA HIS A 101 6.74 13.59 -6.14
C HIS A 101 8.14 14.19 -6.34
N GLN A 102 8.26 15.43 -6.80
CA GLN A 102 9.56 16.13 -6.93
C GLN A 102 10.32 16.28 -5.59
N PHE A 103 9.65 16.21 -4.44
CA PHE A 103 10.27 16.35 -3.13
C PHE A 103 10.67 15.01 -2.50
N VAL A 104 10.43 13.89 -3.18
CA VAL A 104 10.77 12.55 -2.69
C VAL A 104 11.65 11.80 -3.67
N ARG A 105 12.60 11.02 -3.15
CA ARG A 105 13.46 10.15 -3.97
C ARG A 105 12.94 8.72 -4.07
N TYR A 106 12.16 8.30 -3.09
CA TYR A 106 11.64 6.95 -2.94
C TYR A 106 10.25 6.99 -2.28
N PRO A 107 9.46 5.90 -2.38
CA PRO A 107 8.17 5.81 -1.72
C PRO A 107 8.24 6.16 -0.23
N VAL A 108 7.28 6.97 0.24
CA VAL A 108 7.29 7.49 1.61
C VAL A 108 6.66 6.50 2.57
N VAL A 109 7.39 6.15 3.63
CA VAL A 109 6.83 5.44 4.78
C VAL A 109 5.93 6.42 5.54
N THR A 110 4.64 6.13 5.70
CA THR A 110 3.72 7.10 6.33
C THR A 110 3.88 7.18 7.85
N ASN A 111 4.42 6.13 8.49
CA ASN A 111 4.68 6.08 9.93
C ASN A 111 6.15 6.36 10.24
N MET A 112 6.42 7.51 10.85
CA MET A 112 7.77 7.95 11.23
C MET A 112 8.49 6.99 12.18
N ASN A 113 7.77 6.38 13.13
CA ASN A 113 8.39 5.46 14.09
C ASN A 113 8.83 4.16 13.42
N LEU A 114 8.08 3.68 12.42
CA LEU A 114 8.46 2.50 11.65
C LEU A 114 9.64 2.79 10.73
N GLU A 115 9.69 3.97 10.11
CA GLU A 115 10.86 4.34 9.31
C GLU A 115 12.11 4.42 10.17
N ASN A 116 12.05 5.08 11.33
CA ASN A 116 13.17 5.12 12.25
C ASN A 116 13.60 3.71 12.68
N LEU A 117 12.63 2.84 13.02
CA LEU A 117 12.89 1.45 13.41
C LEU A 117 13.63 0.67 12.32
N ALA A 118 13.35 0.91 11.03
CA ALA A 118 14.01 0.23 9.92
C ALA A 118 15.55 0.46 9.91
N PHE A 119 16.01 1.56 10.51
CA PHE A 119 17.43 1.91 10.63
C PHE A 119 18.04 1.59 12.01
N VAL A 120 17.30 0.95 12.92
CA VAL A 120 17.84 0.56 14.24
C VAL A 120 18.39 -0.86 14.19
N HIS A 121 19.71 -0.97 14.15
CA HIS A 121 20.39 -2.27 14.24
C HIS A 121 20.27 -2.90 15.63
N ARG A 122 20.18 -4.24 15.69
CA ARG A 122 20.04 -5.05 16.93
C ARG A 122 21.04 -4.72 18.04
N SER A 123 22.23 -4.20 17.69
CA SER A 123 23.26 -3.85 18.68
C SER A 123 22.79 -2.73 19.62
N VAL A 124 21.96 -1.80 19.13
CA VAL A 124 21.49 -0.65 19.92
C VAL A 124 20.66 -1.09 21.13
N PRO A 125 19.54 -1.84 20.98
CA PRO A 125 18.80 -2.33 22.13
C PRO A 125 19.58 -3.36 22.97
N ASN A 126 20.47 -4.15 22.37
CA ASN A 126 21.24 -5.16 23.09
C ASN A 126 22.23 -4.59 24.12
N MET A 127 22.69 -3.36 23.91
CA MET A 127 23.55 -2.65 24.87
C MET A 127 22.77 -2.13 26.09
N ASN A 128 21.43 -2.11 26.05
CA ASN A 128 20.61 -1.62 27.15
C ASN A 128 20.21 -2.78 28.08
N VAL A 129 20.87 -2.84 29.24
CA VAL A 129 20.63 -3.87 30.28
C VAL A 129 19.26 -3.76 30.94
N ASN A 130 18.58 -2.62 30.82
CA ASN A 130 17.25 -2.39 31.41
C ASN A 130 16.11 -2.89 30.52
N LEU A 131 16.39 -3.31 29.28
CA LEU A 131 15.37 -3.84 28.37
C LEU A 131 15.22 -5.35 28.57
N THR A 132 13.97 -5.80 28.57
CA THR A 132 13.65 -7.22 28.44
C THR A 132 13.98 -7.72 27.03
N GLU A 133 14.13 -9.04 26.88
CA GLU A 133 14.42 -9.63 25.57
C GLU A 133 13.34 -9.32 24.52
N ALA A 134 12.07 -9.31 24.95
CA ALA A 134 10.95 -8.91 24.11
C ALA A 134 11.06 -7.45 23.65
N GLN A 135 11.45 -6.53 24.54
CA GLN A 135 11.66 -5.13 24.18
C GLN A 135 12.83 -4.97 23.20
N LYS A 136 13.95 -5.69 23.43
CA LYS A 136 15.09 -5.65 22.51
C LYS A 136 14.72 -6.10 21.11
N THR A 137 13.92 -7.15 21.01
CA THR A 137 13.40 -7.69 19.75
C THR A 137 12.55 -6.67 19.00
N VAL A 138 11.61 -5.99 19.69
CA VAL A 138 10.70 -5.01 19.06
C VAL A 138 11.39 -3.69 18.71
N MET A 139 12.49 -3.36 19.37
CA MET A 139 13.27 -2.13 19.17
C MET A 139 14.39 -2.27 18.14
N SER A 140 14.45 -3.36 17.38
CA SER A 140 15.39 -3.55 16.28
C SER A 140 14.68 -3.76 14.95
N ASN A 141 15.40 -3.55 13.85
CA ASN A 141 14.89 -3.73 12.50
C ASN A 141 14.75 -5.21 12.08
N GLU A 142 15.24 -6.19 12.85
CA GLU A 142 15.30 -7.60 12.41
C GLU A 142 13.94 -8.15 11.97
N ARG A 143 12.86 -7.77 12.67
CA ARG A 143 11.49 -8.18 12.29
C ARG A 143 11.00 -7.48 11.01
N LEU A 144 11.40 -6.22 10.80
CA LEU A 144 11.07 -5.49 9.58
C LEU A 144 11.89 -6.00 8.40
N GLU A 145 13.15 -6.37 8.61
CA GLU A 145 14.02 -7.00 7.61
C GLU A 145 13.43 -8.34 7.17
N PHE A 146 13.04 -9.20 8.11
CA PHE A 146 12.38 -10.48 7.82
C PHE A 146 11.10 -10.30 6.98
N LEU A 147 10.25 -9.33 7.35
CA LEU A 147 9.04 -9.01 6.58
C LEU A 147 9.39 -8.44 5.19
N GLY A 148 10.37 -7.53 5.15
CA GLY A 148 10.82 -6.84 3.94
C GLY A 148 11.42 -7.79 2.91
N ASP A 149 12.21 -8.78 3.32
CA ASP A 149 12.78 -9.80 2.44
C ASP A 149 11.68 -10.63 1.75
N SER A 150 10.68 -11.05 2.53
CA SER A 150 9.52 -11.79 2.00
C SER A 150 8.73 -10.96 0.97
N TRP A 151 8.44 -9.70 1.29
CA TRP A 151 7.69 -8.80 0.40
C TRP A 151 8.48 -8.42 -0.84
N LEU A 152 9.78 -8.12 -0.71
CA LEU A 152 10.67 -7.83 -1.83
C LEU A 152 10.72 -9.02 -2.80
N GLY A 153 10.93 -10.22 -2.26
CA GLY A 153 10.95 -11.46 -3.04
C GLY A 153 9.62 -11.71 -3.77
N ALA A 154 8.48 -11.48 -3.12
CA ALA A 154 7.16 -11.61 -3.72
C ALA A 154 6.91 -10.56 -4.81
N PHE A 155 7.26 -9.30 -4.56
CA PHE A 155 7.04 -8.21 -5.50
C PHE A 155 7.90 -8.37 -6.76
N VAL A 156 9.18 -8.72 -6.62
CA VAL A 156 10.06 -9.03 -7.76
C VAL A 156 9.54 -10.22 -8.55
N ALA A 157 9.09 -11.29 -7.87
CA ALA A 157 8.47 -12.43 -8.55
C ALA A 157 7.23 -12.03 -9.35
N TYR A 158 6.35 -11.22 -8.76
CA TYR A 158 5.15 -10.71 -9.43
C TYR A 158 5.49 -9.90 -10.69
N VAL A 159 6.46 -8.99 -10.59
CA VAL A 159 6.93 -8.19 -11.73
C VAL A 159 7.51 -9.08 -12.83
N LEU A 160 8.35 -10.06 -12.49
CA LEU A 160 8.94 -10.98 -13.46
C LEU A 160 7.89 -11.86 -14.13
N TYR A 161 6.94 -12.41 -13.37
CA TYR A 161 5.82 -13.20 -13.89
C TYR A 161 5.00 -12.42 -14.92
N ARG A 162 4.64 -11.16 -14.61
CA ARG A 162 3.88 -10.29 -15.52
C ARG A 162 4.70 -9.85 -16.74
N LYS A 163 6.00 -9.59 -16.56
CA LYS A 163 6.89 -9.09 -17.63
C LYS A 163 7.33 -10.19 -18.59
N TYR A 164 7.44 -11.43 -18.11
CA TYR A 164 7.93 -12.57 -18.89
C TYR A 164 6.95 -13.75 -18.83
N PRO A 165 5.74 -13.63 -19.41
CA PRO A 165 4.65 -14.60 -19.23
C PRO A 165 4.93 -16.00 -19.80
N PHE A 166 5.92 -16.13 -20.70
CA PHE A 166 6.29 -17.40 -21.34
C PHE A 166 7.58 -18.00 -20.77
N SER A 167 8.17 -17.41 -19.73
CA SER A 167 9.36 -17.96 -19.09
C SER A 167 9.01 -19.10 -18.14
N GLU A 168 9.80 -20.17 -18.17
CA GLU A 168 9.67 -21.27 -17.22
C GLU A 168 10.09 -20.85 -15.80
N GLU A 169 9.58 -21.57 -14.80
CA GLU A 169 9.84 -21.30 -13.37
C GLU A 169 11.34 -21.13 -13.07
N GLY A 170 12.18 -22.04 -13.56
CA GLY A 170 13.62 -21.98 -13.27
C GLY A 170 14.30 -20.71 -13.81
N ALA A 171 13.82 -20.17 -14.94
CA ALA A 171 14.33 -18.91 -15.47
C ALA A 171 13.87 -17.71 -14.63
N LEU A 172 12.61 -17.70 -14.21
CA LEU A 172 12.05 -16.68 -13.32
C LEU A 172 12.78 -16.67 -11.96
N SER A 173 13.03 -17.84 -11.39
CA SER A 173 13.76 -18.00 -10.14
C SER A 173 15.22 -17.51 -10.23
N ARG A 174 15.93 -17.81 -11.32
CA ARG A 174 17.27 -17.24 -11.57
C ARG A 174 17.26 -15.72 -11.66
N MET A 175 16.31 -15.14 -12.42
CA MET A 175 16.18 -13.69 -12.54
C MET A 175 15.84 -13.03 -11.20
N LYS A 176 14.91 -13.61 -10.43
CA LYS A 176 14.58 -13.13 -9.08
C LYS A 176 15.82 -13.10 -8.20
N ASN A 177 16.56 -14.21 -8.12
CA ASN A 177 17.76 -14.31 -7.29
C ASN A 177 18.86 -13.32 -7.72
N ALA A 178 18.98 -13.04 -9.02
CA ALA A 178 19.91 -12.03 -9.53
C ALA A 178 19.54 -10.60 -9.10
N ILE A 179 18.26 -10.32 -8.84
CA ILE A 179 17.77 -9.00 -8.41
C ILE A 179 17.85 -8.85 -6.89
N VAL A 180 17.41 -9.86 -6.12
CA VAL A 180 17.23 -9.73 -4.65
C VAL A 180 18.45 -10.16 -3.83
N ASN A 181 19.55 -10.57 -4.45
CA ASN A 181 20.74 -10.96 -3.69
C ASN A 181 21.39 -9.76 -2.97
N ASN A 182 22.05 -10.06 -1.85
CA ASN A 182 22.71 -9.06 -0.99
C ASN A 182 23.74 -8.20 -1.73
N ASN A 183 24.44 -8.74 -2.74
CA ASN A 183 25.41 -7.96 -3.52
C ASN A 183 24.73 -6.87 -4.35
N ASN A 184 23.53 -7.14 -4.89
CA ASN A 184 22.76 -6.15 -5.62
C ASN A 184 22.08 -5.17 -4.67
N LEU A 185 21.49 -5.67 -3.57
CA LEU A 185 20.85 -4.81 -2.56
C LEU A 185 21.84 -3.85 -1.91
N GLY A 186 23.08 -4.30 -1.63
CA GLY A 186 24.15 -3.44 -1.09
C GLY A 186 24.64 -2.35 -2.04
N LYS A 187 24.30 -2.40 -3.34
CA LYS A 187 24.55 -1.30 -4.29
C LYS A 187 23.43 -0.25 -4.29
N LEU A 188 22.25 -0.61 -3.77
CA LEU A 188 21.07 0.24 -3.71
C LEU A 188 20.91 0.93 -2.35
N SER A 189 21.59 0.42 -1.32
CA SER A 189 21.67 1.01 0.03
C SER A 189 22.59 2.22 0.08
#